data_AF-A0A8J4FTD5-F1
#
_entry.id   AF-A0A8J4FTD5-F1
#
_cell.length_a   1.000
_cell.length_b   1.000
_cell.length_c   1.000
_cell.angle_alpha   90.00
_cell.angle_beta   90.00
_cell.angle_gamma   90.00
#
_symmetry.space_group_name_H-M   'P 1'
#
loop_
_entity.id
_entity.type
_entity.pdbx_description
1 polymer ?
#
loop_
_entity_poly.entity_id
_entity_poly.type
_entity_poly.pdbx_seq_one_letter_code
_entity_poly.pdbx_strand_id
1 'polypeptide(L)'
;MQDAAFQSFATALNLSSPLDLFNATYNATTANITALHVIPGEAITSANLTAVRPTVTVPSLLGYNLTVTREPDGNITVTIPGSNVIARVVTPDVPYNTSVVQVIDAVLLPPINETASWPIPLAAAANETIPL
;
A
#
# COMPACT_ATOMS: atom_id res chain seq x y z
N MET A 1 -6.24 8.30 -18.92
CA MET A 1 -6.35 7.13 -18.01
C MET A 1 -5.51 7.48 -16.79
N GLN A 2 -6.13 8.01 -15.73
CA GLN A 2 -5.43 8.33 -14.48
C GLN A 2 -5.73 7.20 -13.51
N ASP A 3 -4.68 6.66 -12.91
CA ASP A 3 -4.78 5.57 -11.94
C ASP A 3 -5.58 6.06 -10.72
N ALA A 4 -6.72 5.40 -10.45
CA ALA A 4 -7.64 5.79 -9.39
C ALA A 4 -7.02 5.64 -7.99
N ALA A 5 -6.06 4.72 -7.86
CA ALA A 5 -5.39 4.46 -6.59
C ALA A 5 -4.41 5.60 -6.25
N PHE A 6 -3.65 6.09 -7.24
CA PHE A 6 -2.78 7.26 -7.07
C PHE A 6 -3.55 8.58 -6.89
N GLN A 7 -4.73 8.72 -7.50
CA GLN A 7 -5.60 9.87 -7.25
C GLN A 7 -6.09 9.91 -5.80
N SER A 8 -6.49 8.76 -5.25
CA SER A 8 -6.92 8.65 -3.86
C SER A 8 -5.77 8.98 -2.90
N PHE A 9 -4.55 8.55 -3.23
CA PHE A 9 -3.36 8.88 -2.45
C PHE A 9 -2.99 10.37 -2.54
N ALA A 10 -3.06 10.98 -3.74
CA ALA A 10 -2.86 12.41 -3.91
C ALA A 10 -3.88 13.23 -3.12
N THR A 11 -5.15 12.81 -3.14
CA THR A 11 -6.22 13.40 -2.33
C THR A 11 -5.96 13.26 -0.83
N ALA A 12 -5.47 12.09 -0.39
CA ALA A 12 -5.09 11.88 0.99
C ALA A 12 -3.93 12.80 1.43
N LEU A 13 -3.12 13.27 0.47
CA LEU A 13 -2.06 14.25 0.69
C LEU A 13 -2.48 15.69 0.39
N ASN A 14 -3.76 15.94 0.14
CA ASN A 14 -4.34 17.23 -0.28
C ASN A 14 -3.60 17.87 -1.47
N LEU A 15 -3.16 17.02 -2.40
CA LEU A 15 -2.49 17.44 -3.62
C LEU A 15 -3.53 17.71 -4.72
N SER A 16 -3.29 18.77 -5.49
CA SER A 16 -4.13 19.12 -6.64
C SER A 16 -3.90 18.18 -7.83
N SER A 17 -2.74 17.50 -7.89
CA SER A 17 -2.39 16.57 -8.95
C SER A 17 -1.60 15.36 -8.42
N PRO A 18 -1.84 14.14 -8.95
CA PRO A 18 -0.98 12.98 -8.66
C PRO A 18 0.47 13.17 -9.08
N LEU A 19 0.78 14.10 -10.00
CA LEU A 19 2.16 14.38 -10.39
C LEU A 19 2.97 15.00 -9.25
N ASP A 20 2.31 15.71 -8.32
CA ASP A 20 2.98 16.33 -7.18
C ASP A 20 3.60 15.28 -6.23
N LEU A 21 3.14 14.03 -6.28
CA LEU A 21 3.72 12.90 -5.54
C LEU A 21 5.19 12.63 -5.91
N PHE A 22 5.61 13.03 -7.11
CA PHE A 22 6.95 12.78 -7.64
C PHE A 22 7.87 14.00 -7.58
N ASN A 23 7.43 15.11 -6.98
CA ASN A 23 8.29 16.27 -6.77
C ASN A 23 9.29 16.01 -5.62
N ALA A 24 10.30 16.87 -5.48
CA ALA A 24 11.34 16.73 -4.45
C ALA A 24 10.81 16.84 -3.00
N THR A 25 9.59 17.33 -2.81
CA THR A 25 8.93 17.51 -1.51
C THR A 25 8.24 16.22 -1.06
N TYR A 26 7.49 15.55 -1.95
CA TYR A 26 6.72 14.34 -1.63
C TYR A 26 7.42 13.03 -2.04
N ASN A 27 8.53 13.08 -2.80
CA ASN A 27 9.23 11.89 -3.27
C ASN A 27 9.64 10.92 -2.14
N ALA A 28 10.03 11.43 -0.97
CA ALA A 28 10.43 10.61 0.16
C ALA A 28 9.24 9.83 0.74
N THR A 29 8.09 10.48 0.89
CA THR A 29 6.85 9.81 1.33
C THR A 29 6.38 8.80 0.28
N THR A 30 6.41 9.16 -1.01
CA THR A 30 6.08 8.24 -2.10
C THR A 30 7.02 7.03 -2.16
N ALA A 31 8.31 7.22 -1.90
CA ALA A 31 9.29 6.14 -1.83
C ALA A 31 9.00 5.19 -0.64
N ASN A 32 8.65 5.73 0.53
CA ASN A 32 8.25 4.93 1.68
C ASN A 32 6.99 4.10 1.36
N ILE A 33 5.96 4.72 0.78
CA ILE A 33 4.75 4.00 0.36
C ILE A 33 5.09 2.92 -0.67
N THR A 34 5.97 3.20 -1.63
CA THR A 34 6.39 2.18 -2.60
C THR A 34 7.13 1.02 -1.90
N ALA A 35 8.01 1.31 -0.93
CA ALA A 35 8.67 0.29 -0.12
C ALA A 35 7.68 -0.54 0.71
N LEU A 36 6.56 0.04 1.14
CA LEU A 36 5.49 -0.68 1.84
C LEU A 36 4.84 -1.76 0.96
N HIS A 37 4.79 -1.55 -0.36
CA HIS A 37 4.22 -2.50 -1.30
C HIS A 37 5.20 -3.61 -1.70
N VAL A 38 6.48 -3.47 -1.37
CA VAL A 38 7.50 -4.45 -1.70
C VAL A 38 7.70 -5.37 -0.50
N ILE A 39 7.54 -6.67 -0.73
CA ILE A 39 7.84 -7.71 0.25
C ILE A 39 9.20 -8.29 -0.13
N PRO A 40 10.28 -8.04 0.65
CA PRO A 40 11.56 -8.68 0.41
C PRO A 40 11.50 -10.14 0.87
N GLY A 41 12.05 -11.05 0.06
CA GLY A 41 12.17 -12.47 0.41
C GLY A 41 11.21 -13.35 -0.37
N GLU A 42 10.29 -14.01 0.35
CA GLU A 42 9.45 -15.06 -0.21
C GLU A 42 8.22 -14.49 -0.93
N ALA A 43 8.02 -14.95 -2.17
CA ALA A 43 6.87 -14.58 -2.97
C ALA A 43 5.60 -15.23 -2.42
N ILE A 44 4.69 -14.41 -1.89
CA ILE A 44 3.34 -14.87 -1.54
C ILE A 44 2.56 -15.08 -2.82
N THR A 45 2.26 -16.34 -3.11
CA THR A 45 1.44 -16.78 -4.24
C THR A 45 0.05 -17.18 -3.77
N SER A 46 -0.95 -17.20 -4.66
CA SER A 46 -2.26 -17.75 -4.33
C SER A 46 -2.16 -19.22 -3.86
N ALA A 47 -1.14 -19.96 -4.34
CA ALA A 47 -0.84 -21.32 -3.91
C ALA A 47 -0.40 -21.41 -2.44
N ASN A 48 0.21 -20.35 -1.88
CA ASN A 48 0.55 -20.28 -0.46
C ASN A 48 -0.70 -20.02 0.41
N LEU A 49 -1.74 -19.42 -0.16
CA LEU A 49 -3.01 -19.09 0.50
C LEU A 49 -4.05 -20.20 0.22
N THR A 50 -3.98 -21.24 1.03
CA THR A 50 -4.91 -22.40 0.94
C THR A 50 -6.09 -22.22 1.89
N ALA A 51 -7.16 -23.00 1.71
CA ALA A 51 -8.30 -22.99 2.64
C ALA A 51 -7.91 -23.34 4.09
N VAL A 52 -6.76 -23.99 4.30
CA VAL A 52 -6.22 -24.36 5.62
C VAL A 52 -5.35 -23.24 6.22
N ARG A 53 -4.78 -22.37 5.38
CA ARG A 53 -4.03 -21.16 5.77
C ARG A 53 -4.52 -19.98 4.93
N PRO A 54 -5.72 -19.45 5.23
CA PRO A 54 -6.30 -18.36 4.46
C PRO A 54 -5.56 -17.04 4.71
N THR A 55 -4.89 -16.89 5.85
CA THR A 55 -4.20 -15.66 6.22
C THR A 55 -2.70 -15.88 6.40
N VAL A 56 -1.90 -14.99 5.83
CA VAL A 56 -0.44 -14.95 5.96
C VAL A 56 -0.02 -13.52 6.28
N THR A 57 0.87 -13.36 7.25
CA THR A 57 1.45 -12.07 7.60
C THR A 57 2.93 -12.07 7.22
N VAL A 58 3.36 -11.05 6.47
CA VAL A 58 4.74 -10.87 6.01
C VAL A 58 5.21 -9.44 6.24
N PRO A 59 6.49 -9.22 6.60
CA PRO A 59 7.05 -7.88 6.69
C PRO A 59 7.29 -7.29 5.29
N SER A 60 6.88 -6.04 5.09
CA SER A 60 7.25 -5.22 3.94
C SER A 60 8.70 -4.71 4.05
N LEU A 61 9.24 -4.16 2.97
CA LEU A 61 10.56 -3.54 2.94
C LEU A 61 10.65 -2.35 3.90
N LEU A 62 9.53 -1.65 4.13
CA LEU A 62 9.43 -0.57 5.10
C LEU A 62 9.35 -1.06 6.55
N GLY A 63 9.20 -2.36 6.78
CA GLY A 63 9.14 -2.99 8.11
C GLY A 63 7.73 -3.18 8.68
N TYR A 64 6.69 -2.71 7.99
CA TYR A 64 5.30 -2.95 8.38
C TYR A 64 4.86 -4.36 8.02
N ASN A 65 4.09 -4.99 8.90
CA ASN A 65 3.51 -6.30 8.64
C ASN A 65 2.30 -6.16 7.71
N LEU A 66 2.37 -6.77 6.53
CA LEU A 66 1.26 -6.90 5.61
C LEU A 66 0.52 -8.20 5.91
N THR A 67 -0.79 -8.12 6.12
CA THR A 67 -1.67 -9.27 6.30
C THR A 67 -2.42 -9.52 4.99
N VAL A 68 -2.07 -10.63 4.35
CA VAL A 68 -2.73 -11.12 3.14
C VAL A 68 -3.75 -12.17 3.56
N THR A 69 -5.01 -11.98 3.21
CA THR A 69 -6.10 -12.89 3.52
C THR A 69 -6.80 -13.33 2.26
N ARG A 70 -7.06 -14.63 2.14
CA ARG A 70 -7.92 -15.21 1.13
C ARG A 70 -9.33 -15.34 1.71
N GLU A 71 -10.24 -14.60 1.10
CA GLU A 71 -11.65 -14.59 1.43
C GLU A 71 -12.34 -15.89 0.95
N PRO A 72 -13.47 -16.28 1.56
CA PRO A 72 -14.21 -17.50 1.21
C PRO A 72 -14.72 -17.53 -0.24
N ASP A 73 -14.93 -16.36 -0.84
CA ASP A 73 -15.33 -16.20 -2.25
C ASP A 73 -14.17 -16.43 -3.24
N GLY A 74 -12.95 -16.65 -2.73
CA GLY A 74 -11.73 -16.83 -3.50
C GLY A 74 -10.96 -15.55 -3.78
N ASN A 75 -11.46 -14.38 -3.37
CA ASN A 75 -10.73 -13.12 -3.50
C ASN A 75 -9.56 -13.06 -2.50
N ILE A 76 -8.50 -12.36 -2.87
CA ILE A 76 -7.37 -12.12 -1.99
C ILE A 76 -7.36 -10.63 -1.61
N THR A 77 -7.32 -10.35 -0.32
CA THR A 77 -7.24 -9.01 0.25
C THR A 77 -5.90 -8.83 0.93
N VAL A 78 -5.37 -7.62 0.88
CA VAL A 78 -4.13 -7.20 1.55
C VAL A 78 -4.46 -6.02 2.44
N THR A 79 -4.08 -6.14 3.71
CA THR A 79 -4.35 -5.15 4.74
C THR A 79 -3.11 -4.93 5.58
N ILE A 80 -3.05 -3.78 6.24
CA ILE A 80 -1.99 -3.46 7.19
C ILE A 80 -2.67 -3.27 8.55
N PRO A 81 -2.23 -3.98 9.60
CA PRO A 81 -2.75 -3.77 10.95
C PRO A 81 -2.64 -2.28 11.34
N GLY A 82 -3.77 -1.66 11.67
CA GLY A 82 -3.84 -0.23 12.03
C GLY A 82 -4.03 0.73 10.85
N SER A 83 -4.02 0.24 9.61
CA SER A 83 -4.42 1.02 8.44
C SER A 83 -5.91 0.92 8.17
N ASN A 84 -6.48 1.97 7.58
CA ASN A 84 -7.88 1.99 7.13
C ASN A 84 -8.03 1.61 5.65
N VAL A 85 -6.94 1.22 4.98
CA VAL A 85 -6.98 0.83 3.56
C VAL A 85 -6.95 -0.68 3.42
N ILE A 86 -7.90 -1.19 2.65
CA ILE A 86 -8.00 -2.60 2.25
C ILE A 86 -7.80 -2.63 0.74
N ALA A 87 -6.75 -3.33 0.29
CA ALA A 87 -6.48 -3.51 -1.12
C ALA A 87 -6.88 -4.92 -1.55
N ARG A 88 -7.60 -5.06 -2.66
CA ARG A 88 -7.97 -6.35 -3.21
C ARG A 88 -7.06 -6.69 -4.39
N VAL A 89 -6.59 -7.92 -4.43
CA VAL A 89 -5.81 -8.44 -5.54
C VAL A 89 -6.73 -8.68 -6.73
N VAL A 90 -6.54 -7.90 -7.79
CA VAL A 90 -7.27 -8.00 -9.06
C VAL A 90 -6.65 -9.05 -9.97
N THR A 91 -5.32 -9.07 -10.05
CA THR A 91 -4.57 -10.04 -10.85
C THR A 91 -3.53 -10.70 -9.98
N PRO A 92 -3.81 -11.92 -9.49
CA PRO A 92 -2.84 -12.65 -8.72
C PRO A 92 -1.78 -13.33 -9.59
N ASP A 93 -0.64 -13.62 -9.00
CA ASP A 93 0.41 -14.51 -9.53
C ASP A 93 1.00 -14.10 -10.89
N VAL A 94 1.27 -12.82 -11.11
CA VAL A 94 1.97 -12.38 -12.32
C VAL A 94 3.45 -12.75 -12.21
N PRO A 95 3.97 -13.69 -13.03
CA PRO A 95 5.35 -14.14 -12.91
C PRO A 95 6.30 -13.07 -13.42
N TYR A 96 7.27 -12.68 -12.58
CA TYR A 96 8.32 -11.73 -12.94
C TYR A 96 9.68 -12.29 -12.51
N ASN A 97 10.32 -13.05 -13.40
CA ASN A 97 11.60 -13.74 -13.14
C ASN A 97 11.56 -14.60 -11.87
N THR A 98 12.25 -14.16 -10.81
CA THR A 98 12.34 -14.84 -9.50
C THR A 98 11.32 -14.31 -8.48
N SER A 99 10.42 -13.42 -8.90
CA SER A 99 9.45 -12.75 -8.04
C SER A 99 8.04 -12.89 -8.60
N VAL A 100 7.06 -12.63 -7.76
CA VAL A 100 5.64 -12.67 -8.12
C VAL A 100 5.05 -11.30 -7.86
N VAL A 101 4.41 -10.73 -8.88
CA VAL A 101 3.70 -9.46 -8.77
C VAL A 101 2.22 -9.76 -8.53
N GLN A 102 1.69 -9.15 -7.47
CA GLN A 102 0.26 -9.19 -7.14
C GLN A 102 -0.31 -7.82 -7.52
N VAL A 103 -1.22 -7.76 -8.49
CA VAL A 103 -1.84 -6.49 -8.89
C VAL A 103 -3.01 -6.21 -7.96
N ILE A 104 -2.98 -5.07 -7.29
CA ILE A 104 -4.01 -4.63 -6.36
C ILE A 104 -4.79 -3.42 -6.92
N ASP A 105 -6.04 -3.25 -6.49
CA ASP A 105 -6.90 -2.13 -6.90
C ASP A 105 -6.73 -0.85 -6.07
N ALA A 106 -6.06 -0.91 -4.92
CA ALA A 106 -5.86 0.23 -4.03
C ALA A 106 -4.40 0.32 -3.54
N VAL A 107 -3.91 1.54 -3.31
CA VAL A 107 -2.59 1.79 -2.70
C VAL A 107 -2.68 1.50 -1.21
N LEU A 108 -1.89 0.55 -0.71
CA LEU A 108 -1.72 0.29 0.71
C LEU A 108 -1.10 1.52 1.39
N LEU A 109 -1.75 1.97 2.46
CA LEU A 109 -1.26 3.07 3.28
C LEU A 109 -0.88 2.55 4.67
N PRO A 110 0.17 3.08 5.31
CA PRO A 110 0.48 2.76 6.68
C PRO A 110 -0.55 3.34 7.65
N PRO A 111 -0.56 2.90 8.91
CA PRO A 111 -1.34 3.52 9.96
C PRO A 111 -0.98 5.00 10.10
N ILE A 112 -1.98 5.88 10.06
CA ILE A 112 -1.79 7.34 10.10
C ILE A 112 -0.96 7.80 11.32
N ASN A 113 -1.12 7.11 12.46
CA ASN A 113 -0.41 7.40 13.71
C ASN A 113 1.09 7.09 13.64
N GLU A 114 1.53 6.23 12.73
CA GLU A 114 2.94 5.87 12.54
C GLU A 114 3.63 6.71 11.46
N THR A 115 2.87 7.53 10.75
CA THR A 115 3.39 8.45 9.71
C THR A 115 3.71 9.84 10.26
N ALA A 116 3.46 10.11 11.54
CA ALA A 116 3.68 11.41 12.17
C ALA A 116 5.15 11.89 12.12
N SER A 117 6.10 10.95 12.08
CA SER A 117 7.54 11.22 12.00
C SER A 117 8.08 11.33 10.58
N TRP A 118 7.24 11.12 9.57
CA TRP A 118 7.66 11.16 8.17
C TRP A 118 7.89 12.59 7.71
N PRO A 119 8.68 12.80 6.63
CA PRO A 119 8.89 14.12 6.06
C PRO A 119 7.56 14.84 5.77
N ILE A 120 6.57 14.08 5.33
CA ILE A 120 5.18 14.53 5.16
C ILE A 120 4.26 13.44 5.74
N PRO A 121 3.61 13.70 6.88
CA PRO A 121 2.67 12.77 7.50
C PRO A 121 1.39 12.61 6.68
N LEU A 122 0.82 11.40 6.65
CA LEU A 122 -0.47 11.15 5.98
C LEU A 122 -1.63 11.87 6.70
N ALA A 123 -1.56 12.04 8.03
CA ALA A 123 -2.57 12.77 8.80
C ALA A 123 -2.44 14.29 8.69
N ALA A 124 -1.22 14.82 8.53
CA ALA A 124 -0.98 16.25 8.44
C ALA A 124 -1.48 16.82 7.11
N ALA A 125 -1.56 16.00 6.08
CA ALA A 125 -2.04 16.43 4.79
C ALA A 125 -3.57 16.57 4.72
N ALA A 126 -4.33 15.95 5.63
CA ALA A 126 -5.78 16.14 5.75
C ALA A 126 -6.21 17.35 6.61
N ASN A 127 -5.26 18.11 7.18
CA ASN A 127 -5.55 19.26 8.04
C ASN A 127 -4.80 20.52 7.58
N GLU A 128 -5.39 21.23 6.60
CA GLU A 128 -5.06 22.62 6.27
C GLU A 128 -5.06 23.50 7.55
N THR A 129 -4.11 24.39 7.76
CA THR A 129 -4.13 25.76 7.24
C THR A 129 -2.73 26.33 7.48
N ILE A 130 -2.01 26.73 6.44
CA ILE A 130 -0.86 27.62 6.61
C ILE A 130 -1.45 29.01 6.85
N PRO A 131 -1.38 29.60 8.05
CA PRO A 131 -1.75 31.00 8.20
C PRO A 131 -0.66 31.88 7.56
N LEU A 132 -1.13 32.98 6.98
CA LEU A 132 -0.41 34.00 6.21
C LEU A 132 0.92 34.46 6.81
#